data_AF-A0A0R1ZXK6-F1
#
_entry.id   AF-A0A0R1ZXK6-F1
#
_cell.length_a   1.000
_cell.length_b   1.000
_cell.length_c   1.000
_cell.angle_alpha   90.00
_cell.angle_beta   90.00
_cell.angle_gamma   90.00
#
_symmetry.space_group_name_H-M   'P 1'
#
loop_
_entity.id
_entity.type
_entity.pdbx_description
1 polymer ?
#
loop_
_entity_poly.entity_id
_entity_poly.type
_entity_poly.pdbx_seq_one_letter_code
_entity_poly.pdbx_strand_id
1 'polypeptide(L)'
;MQGSGYLYHILPQLRKIYGDDTPELKQAMKMHTQFFNTSNFFNTIITGIDLAVEEEQGIDGAETVSGMKTGLMGSFAAIGDSIFASLIPAIFGAIAATMASQGNPTGLFIWIIAQLAVNVFRWVQLKIAYKQGVSLVTTMQHQLSALTDAATLMGVFMVGGLVATMINVKIAWAPTIGSVPLNLQNNLDMILPKILPAIIVGIIYWMLGKKKMTSTKAIFIVLIVSIALAALGVITKG
;
A
#
# COMPACT_ATOMS: atom_id res chain seq x y z
N MET A 1 6.35 -10.17 -0.58
CA MET A 1 7.35 -9.12 -0.24
C MET A 1 7.11 -8.71 1.21
N GLN A 2 8.10 -8.11 1.88
CA GLN A 2 8.21 -7.75 3.32
C GLN A 2 7.81 -8.78 4.41
N GLY A 3 7.02 -9.83 4.15
CA GLY A 3 6.52 -10.76 5.18
C GLY A 3 7.62 -11.44 6.02
N SER A 4 8.73 -11.84 5.42
CA SER A 4 9.88 -12.40 6.16
C SER A 4 10.57 -11.35 7.04
N GLY A 5 10.72 -10.12 6.55
CA GLY A 5 11.28 -9.00 7.33
C GLY A 5 10.33 -8.56 8.45
N TYR A 6 9.03 -8.58 8.19
CA TYR A 6 7.99 -8.31 9.17
C TYR A 6 8.04 -9.34 10.30
N LEU A 7 8.06 -10.63 9.94
CA LEU A 7 8.19 -11.71 10.91
C LEU A 7 9.47 -11.55 11.74
N TYR A 8 10.61 -11.30 11.10
CA TYR A 8 11.88 -11.11 11.82
C TYR A 8 11.80 -9.97 12.84
N HIS A 9 11.09 -8.89 12.51
CA HIS A 9 10.91 -7.74 13.40
C HIS A 9 10.06 -8.06 14.64
N ILE A 10 8.98 -8.84 14.49
CA ILE A 10 8.04 -9.16 15.59
C ILE A 10 8.40 -10.43 16.36
N LEU A 11 9.24 -11.30 15.79
CA LEU A 11 9.57 -12.62 16.34
C LEU A 11 10.02 -12.61 17.82
N PRO A 12 10.85 -11.65 18.29
CA PRO A 12 11.21 -11.59 19.70
C PRO A 12 10.01 -11.40 20.64
N GLN A 13 8.98 -10.71 20.17
CA GLN A 13 7.74 -10.50 20.91
C GLN A 13 6.83 -11.74 20.83
N LEU A 14 6.70 -12.34 19.65
CA LEU A 14 5.96 -13.60 19.48
C LEU A 14 6.48 -14.71 20.40
N ARG A 15 7.81 -14.83 20.53
CA ARG A 15 8.44 -15.80 21.42
C ARG A 15 8.13 -15.54 22.91
N LYS A 16 7.91 -14.27 23.30
CA LYS A 16 7.48 -13.93 24.67
C LYS A 16 6.01 -14.25 24.92
N ILE A 17 5.16 -14.08 23.91
CA ILE A 17 3.71 -14.34 24.01
C ILE A 17 3.42 -15.84 24.02
N TYR A 18 3.97 -16.58 23.05
CA TYR A 18 3.64 -17.99 22.83
C TYR A 18 4.67 -18.98 23.39
N GLY A 19 5.87 -18.53 23.78
CA GLY A 19 6.99 -19.41 24.16
C GLY A 19 7.73 -20.01 22.97
N ASP A 20 8.98 -20.43 23.20
CA ASP A 20 9.78 -21.13 22.17
C ASP A 20 9.25 -22.56 21.94
N ASP A 21 9.37 -23.04 20.69
CA ASP A 21 8.99 -24.38 20.23
C ASP A 21 7.50 -24.79 20.35
N THR A 22 6.60 -23.85 20.62
CA THR A 22 5.16 -24.12 20.72
C THR A 22 4.46 -24.25 19.35
N PRO A 23 3.42 -25.09 19.23
CA PRO A 23 2.61 -25.17 18.00
C PRO A 23 1.91 -23.84 17.68
N GLU A 24 1.53 -23.08 18.70
CA GLU A 24 0.92 -21.75 18.58
C GLU A 24 1.90 -20.76 17.93
N LEU A 25 3.18 -20.75 18.37
CA LEU A 25 4.22 -19.93 17.74
C LEU A 25 4.38 -20.28 16.25
N LYS A 26 4.41 -21.57 15.90
CA LYS A 26 4.51 -22.00 14.49
C LYS A 26 3.33 -21.51 13.66
N GLN A 27 2.12 -21.55 14.22
CA GLN A 27 0.92 -21.05 13.56
C GLN A 27 0.97 -19.52 13.38
N ALA A 28 1.31 -18.76 14.41
CA ALA A 28 1.46 -17.31 14.35
C ALA A 28 2.55 -16.89 13.34
N MET A 29 3.71 -17.57 13.35
CA MET A 29 4.78 -17.34 12.37
C MET A 29 4.30 -17.57 10.94
N LYS A 30 3.52 -18.62 10.69
CA LYS A 30 2.98 -18.92 9.35
C LYS A 30 1.98 -17.85 8.91
N MET A 31 1.12 -17.39 9.81
CA MET A 31 0.21 -16.27 9.55
C MET A 31 0.99 -14.99 9.21
N HIS A 32 2.03 -14.66 9.97
CA HIS A 32 2.83 -13.45 9.71
C HIS A 32 3.71 -13.52 8.45
N THR A 33 3.98 -14.73 7.92
CA THR A 33 4.68 -14.92 6.64
C THR A 33 3.80 -14.71 5.41
N GLN A 34 2.49 -14.48 5.59
CA GLN A 34 1.60 -14.13 4.49
C GLN A 34 2.05 -12.85 3.77
N PHE A 35 1.50 -12.64 2.58
CA PHE A 35 1.83 -11.47 1.78
C PHE A 35 1.48 -10.19 2.56
N PHE A 36 2.50 -9.41 2.86
CA PHE A 36 2.37 -8.12 3.52
C PHE A 36 3.23 -7.12 2.76
N ASN A 37 2.64 -6.09 2.19
CA ASN A 37 3.41 -5.07 1.50
C ASN A 37 2.80 -3.71 1.79
N THR A 38 3.50 -2.92 2.58
CA THR A 38 3.07 -1.57 2.94
C THR A 38 4.25 -0.61 2.93
N SER A 39 3.95 0.67 3.10
CA SER A 39 4.97 1.69 3.16
C SER A 39 5.81 1.49 4.42
N ASN A 40 7.13 1.55 4.28
CA ASN A 40 8.08 1.42 5.39
C ASN A 40 7.79 2.44 6.52
N PHE A 41 7.17 3.57 6.17
CA PHE A 41 6.82 4.63 7.11
C PHE A 41 5.61 4.30 7.98
N PHE A 42 4.67 3.49 7.50
CA PHE A 42 3.44 3.15 8.22
C PHE A 42 3.32 1.68 8.64
N ASN A 43 4.33 0.85 8.32
CA ASN A 43 4.36 -0.54 8.80
C ASN A 43 4.29 -0.62 10.33
N THR A 44 4.82 0.37 11.04
CA THR A 44 4.89 0.47 12.51
C THR A 44 3.51 0.61 13.14
N ILE A 45 2.54 1.21 12.43
CA ILE A 45 1.16 1.26 12.93
C ILE A 45 0.57 -0.14 12.96
N ILE A 46 0.66 -0.85 11.82
CA ILE A 46 0.12 -2.20 11.69
C ILE A 46 0.81 -3.14 12.69
N THR A 47 2.13 -3.04 12.83
CA THR A 47 2.88 -3.80 13.83
C THR A 47 2.44 -3.53 15.26
N GLY A 48 2.22 -2.27 15.63
CA GLY A 48 1.77 -1.94 16.99
C GLY A 48 0.40 -2.53 17.31
N ILE A 49 -0.52 -2.47 16.34
CA ILE A 49 -1.88 -3.00 16.50
C ILE A 49 -1.87 -4.54 16.50
N ASP A 50 -1.14 -5.17 15.59
CA ASP A 50 -1.02 -6.64 15.51
C ASP A 50 -0.49 -7.22 16.83
N LEU A 51 0.59 -6.63 17.38
CA LEU A 51 1.17 -7.06 18.66
C LEU A 51 0.19 -6.88 19.82
N ALA A 52 -0.60 -5.80 19.83
CA ALA A 52 -1.59 -5.58 20.86
C ALA A 52 -2.73 -6.60 20.81
N VAL A 53 -3.19 -6.99 19.62
CA VAL A 53 -4.20 -8.05 19.48
C VAL A 53 -3.65 -9.40 19.93
N GLU A 54 -2.43 -9.75 19.52
CA GLU A 54 -1.85 -11.04 19.88
C GLU A 54 -1.52 -11.16 21.37
N GLU A 55 -1.12 -10.07 22.03
CA GLU A 55 -0.87 -10.09 23.48
C GLU A 55 -2.16 -10.32 24.29
N GLU A 56 -3.29 -9.79 23.85
CA GLU A 56 -4.57 -9.89 24.56
C GLU A 56 -5.37 -11.15 24.19
N GLN A 57 -5.37 -11.54 22.91
CA GLN A 57 -6.20 -12.64 22.40
C GLN A 57 -5.42 -13.90 22.05
N GLY A 58 -4.08 -13.86 22.09
CA GLY A 58 -3.25 -15.01 21.74
C GLY A 58 -3.57 -15.52 20.34
N ILE A 59 -3.81 -16.83 20.20
CA ILE A 59 -4.05 -17.45 18.90
C ILE A 59 -5.45 -17.16 18.34
N ASP A 60 -6.42 -16.85 19.21
CA ASP A 60 -7.80 -16.57 18.80
C ASP A 60 -7.90 -15.24 18.04
N GLY A 61 -6.96 -14.32 18.26
CA GLY A 61 -6.85 -13.05 17.53
C GLY A 61 -6.25 -13.17 16.13
N ALA A 62 -5.81 -14.35 15.69
CA ALA A 62 -5.10 -14.50 14.42
C ALA A 62 -5.92 -14.06 13.19
N GLU A 63 -7.24 -14.26 13.22
CA GLU A 63 -8.14 -13.79 12.15
C GLU A 63 -8.25 -12.26 12.13
N THR A 64 -8.40 -11.63 13.29
CA THR A 64 -8.42 -10.18 13.46
C THR A 64 -7.12 -9.55 12.97
N VAL A 65 -5.97 -10.12 13.36
CA VAL A 65 -4.64 -9.68 12.89
C VAL A 65 -4.54 -9.79 11.37
N SER A 66 -4.90 -10.95 10.80
CA SER A 66 -4.87 -11.17 9.35
C SER A 66 -5.80 -10.19 8.60
N GLY A 67 -7.00 -9.95 9.11
CA GLY A 67 -7.97 -9.03 8.51
C GLY A 67 -7.51 -7.58 8.55
N MET A 68 -7.02 -7.10 9.71
CA MET A 68 -6.48 -5.74 9.81
C MET A 68 -5.24 -5.55 8.94
N LYS A 69 -4.33 -6.53 8.94
CA LYS A 69 -3.12 -6.50 8.13
C LYS A 69 -3.44 -6.41 6.64
N THR A 70 -4.37 -7.24 6.16
CA THR A 70 -4.77 -7.25 4.74
C THR A 70 -5.59 -6.02 4.35
N GLY A 71 -6.47 -5.53 5.23
CA GLY A 71 -7.25 -4.31 4.99
C GLY A 71 -6.42 -3.03 4.96
N LEU A 72 -5.43 -2.91 5.87
CA LEU A 72 -4.65 -1.69 6.03
C LEU A 72 -3.38 -1.63 5.17
N MET A 73 -2.82 -2.78 4.75
CA MET A 73 -1.53 -2.77 4.03
C MET A 73 -1.57 -1.91 2.76
N GLY A 74 -2.66 -1.95 1.98
CA GLY A 74 -2.76 -1.23 0.71
C GLY A 74 -3.00 0.27 0.85
N SER A 75 -3.89 0.67 1.76
CA SER A 75 -4.18 2.08 2.02
C SER A 75 -2.96 2.79 2.62
N PHE A 76 -2.31 2.17 3.60
CA PHE A 76 -1.10 2.72 4.21
C PHE A 76 0.11 2.66 3.28
N ALA A 77 0.16 1.72 2.33
CA ALA A 77 1.18 1.72 1.28
C ALA A 77 1.11 3.02 0.49
N ALA A 78 -0.06 3.32 -0.08
CA ALA A 78 -0.18 4.46 -0.96
C ALA A 78 -0.02 5.81 -0.26
N ILE A 79 -0.62 5.98 0.92
CA ILE A 79 -0.50 7.24 1.68
C ILE A 79 0.95 7.42 2.15
N GLY A 80 1.55 6.38 2.71
CA GLY A 80 2.93 6.43 3.19
C GLY A 80 3.92 6.74 2.07
N ASP A 81 3.78 6.11 0.90
CA ASP A 81 4.68 6.33 -0.23
C ASP A 81 4.46 7.72 -0.87
N SER A 82 3.22 8.20 -0.94
CA SER A 82 2.93 9.54 -1.48
C SER A 82 3.53 10.65 -0.63
N ILE A 83 3.43 10.53 0.70
CA ILE A 83 3.93 11.55 1.62
C ILE A 83 5.44 11.41 1.83
N PHE A 84 5.90 10.25 2.26
CA PHE A 84 7.25 10.10 2.78
C PHE A 84 8.27 9.64 1.73
N ALA A 85 7.84 8.88 0.71
CA ALA A 85 8.73 8.49 -0.38
C ALA A 85 8.75 9.51 -1.52
N SER A 86 7.68 10.30 -1.70
CA SER A 86 7.58 11.26 -2.81
C SER A 86 7.60 12.72 -2.34
N LEU A 87 6.61 13.16 -1.56
CA LEU A 87 6.44 14.57 -1.22
C LEU A 87 7.61 15.14 -0.40
N ILE A 88 8.01 14.46 0.68
CA ILE A 88 9.09 14.91 1.56
C ILE A 88 10.43 15.00 0.79
N PRO A 89 10.90 13.93 0.09
CA PRO A 89 12.09 14.02 -0.73
C PRO A 89 12.02 15.08 -1.83
N ALA A 90 10.84 15.28 -2.46
CA ALA A 90 10.67 16.32 -3.48
C ALA A 90 10.88 17.73 -2.90
N ILE A 91 10.27 18.03 -1.75
CA ILE A 91 10.39 19.36 -1.11
C ILE A 91 11.82 19.58 -0.60
N PHE A 92 12.32 18.69 0.26
CA PHE A 92 13.62 18.88 0.89
C PHE A 92 14.77 18.69 -0.09
N GLY A 93 14.61 17.79 -1.07
CA GLY A 93 15.56 17.60 -2.16
C GLY A 93 15.63 18.82 -3.08
N ALA A 94 14.50 19.44 -3.42
CA ALA A 94 14.50 20.68 -4.21
C ALA A 94 15.18 21.85 -3.47
N ILE A 95 14.91 21.99 -2.16
CA ILE A 95 15.57 22.99 -1.31
C ILE A 95 17.09 22.72 -1.28
N ALA A 96 17.49 21.48 -0.99
CA ALA A 96 18.90 21.11 -0.92
C ALA A 96 19.63 21.35 -2.24
N ALA A 97 19.02 20.97 -3.37
CA ALA A 97 19.59 21.17 -4.70
C ALA A 97 19.73 22.65 -5.07
N THR A 98 18.74 23.47 -4.73
CA THR A 98 18.76 24.92 -4.97
C THR A 98 19.88 25.59 -4.18
N MET A 99 20.03 25.23 -2.90
CA MET A 99 21.08 25.79 -2.04
C MET A 99 22.48 25.30 -2.45
N ALA A 100 22.61 24.03 -2.85
CA ALA A 100 23.85 23.48 -3.36
C ALA A 100 24.30 24.20 -4.64
N SER A 101 23.37 24.55 -5.53
CA SER A 101 23.65 25.30 -6.77
C SER A 101 24.18 26.72 -6.49
N GLN A 102 23.89 27.27 -5.32
CA GLN A 102 24.40 28.55 -4.83
C GLN A 102 25.69 28.41 -4.01
N GLY A 103 26.27 27.21 -3.91
CA GLY A 103 27.47 26.93 -3.13
C GLY A 103 27.26 26.85 -1.62
N ASN A 104 26.01 26.77 -1.14
CA ASN A 104 25.68 26.73 0.27
C ASN A 104 25.40 25.29 0.76
N PRO A 105 26.23 24.70 1.65
CA PRO A 105 26.06 23.33 2.13
C PRO A 105 24.90 23.17 3.13
N THR A 106 24.30 24.25 3.62
CA THR A 106 23.23 24.21 4.63
C THR A 106 22.03 23.37 4.19
N GLY A 107 21.74 23.34 2.88
CA GLY A 107 20.67 22.52 2.31
C GLY A 107 20.82 21.01 2.60
N LEU A 108 22.05 20.49 2.65
CA LEU A 108 22.32 19.10 2.99
C LEU A 108 21.90 18.79 4.44
N PHE A 109 22.26 19.66 5.38
CA PHE A 109 21.92 19.48 6.79
C PHE A 109 20.42 19.54 7.03
N ILE A 110 19.71 20.43 6.34
CA ILE A 110 18.24 20.51 6.39
C ILE A 110 17.61 19.19 5.94
N TRP A 111 18.10 18.59 4.86
CA TRP A 111 17.61 17.29 4.39
C TRP A 111 17.90 16.18 5.41
N ILE A 112 19.11 16.11 5.96
CA ILE A 112 19.46 15.12 6.99
C ILE A 112 18.54 15.25 8.22
N ILE A 113 18.30 16.47 8.70
CA ILE A 113 17.41 16.74 9.84
C ILE A 113 15.99 16.32 9.51
N ALA A 114 15.48 16.64 8.31
CA ALA A 114 14.14 16.21 7.89
C ALA A 114 14.01 14.68 7.87
N GLN A 115 15.01 13.97 7.35
CA GLN A 115 15.00 12.51 7.33
C GLN A 115 15.10 11.90 8.74
N LEU A 116 15.86 12.53 9.63
CA LEU A 116 15.95 12.12 11.03
C LEU A 116 14.61 12.33 11.75
N ALA A 117 13.93 13.45 11.50
CA ALA A 117 12.59 13.71 12.03
C ALA A 117 11.58 12.64 11.56
N VAL A 118 11.62 12.24 10.30
CA VAL A 118 10.80 11.13 9.78
C VAL A 118 11.11 9.81 10.51
N ASN A 119 12.38 9.52 10.80
CA ASN A 119 12.76 8.31 11.54
C ASN A 119 12.27 8.35 13.00
N VAL A 120 12.37 9.51 13.66
CA VAL A 120 11.83 9.72 15.01
C VAL A 120 10.31 9.54 15.02
N PHE A 121 9.62 10.11 14.02
CA PHE A 121 8.18 9.93 13.85
C PHE A 121 7.79 8.45 13.79
N ARG A 122 8.49 7.64 12.97
CA ARG A 122 8.24 6.19 12.88
C ARG A 122 8.41 5.47 14.22
N TRP A 123 9.41 5.86 15.01
CA TRP A 123 9.66 5.25 16.33
C TRP A 123 8.59 5.60 17.35
N VAL A 124 8.17 6.87 17.41
CA VAL A 124 7.09 7.32 18.31
C VAL A 124 5.75 6.72 17.91
N GLN A 125 5.50 6.64 16.60
CA GLN A 125 4.28 6.07 16.03
C GLN A 125 4.05 4.62 16.45
N LEU A 126 5.08 3.78 16.52
CA LEU A 126 4.95 2.39 16.98
C LEU A 126 4.40 2.33 18.42
N LYS A 127 4.94 3.16 19.33
CA LYS A 127 4.49 3.20 20.73
C LYS A 127 3.04 3.65 20.85
N ILE A 128 2.67 4.67 20.08
CA ILE A 128 1.28 5.17 20.04
C ILE A 128 0.35 4.09 19.49
N ALA A 129 0.72 3.46 18.37
CA ALA A 129 -0.08 2.43 17.74
C ALA A 129 -0.29 1.22 18.65
N TYR A 130 0.74 0.77 19.36
CA TYR A 130 0.63 -0.30 20.34
C TYR A 130 -0.29 0.09 21.51
N LYS A 131 -0.07 1.27 22.13
CA LYS A 131 -0.90 1.73 23.25
C LYS A 131 -2.38 1.89 22.86
N GLN A 132 -2.63 2.45 21.68
CA GLN A 132 -3.98 2.59 21.14
C GLN A 132 -4.56 1.24 20.74
N GLY A 133 -3.77 0.35 20.17
CA GLY A 133 -4.15 -1.03 19.87
C GLY A 133 -4.61 -1.78 21.11
N VAL A 134 -3.84 -1.73 22.20
CA VAL A 134 -4.21 -2.37 23.48
C VAL A 134 -5.52 -1.77 24.00
N SER A 135 -5.64 -0.44 23.98
CA SER A 135 -6.89 0.22 24.37
C SER A 135 -8.07 -0.19 23.49
N LEU A 136 -7.86 -0.39 22.19
CA LEU A 136 -8.89 -0.79 21.24
C LEU A 136 -9.35 -2.22 21.53
N VAL A 137 -8.41 -3.14 21.74
CA VAL A 137 -8.68 -4.56 22.00
C VAL A 137 -9.38 -4.75 23.35
N THR A 138 -8.95 -4.01 24.37
CA THR A 138 -9.52 -4.10 25.72
C THR A 138 -10.87 -3.40 25.86
N THR A 139 -11.08 -2.23 25.23
CA THR A 139 -12.36 -1.48 25.35
C THR A 139 -13.39 -1.89 24.30
N MET A 140 -12.95 -2.39 23.15
CA MET A 140 -13.83 -2.73 22.01
C MET A 140 -13.76 -4.23 21.66
N GLN A 141 -13.49 -5.10 22.64
CA GLN A 141 -13.35 -6.55 22.43
C GLN A 141 -14.53 -7.16 21.64
N HIS A 142 -15.77 -6.77 21.96
CA HIS A 142 -16.98 -7.22 21.26
C HIS A 142 -17.18 -6.60 19.87
N GLN A 143 -16.43 -5.55 19.52
CA GLN A 143 -16.51 -4.84 18.24
C GLN A 143 -15.27 -5.06 17.37
N LEU A 144 -14.34 -5.92 17.77
CA LEU A 144 -13.14 -6.24 16.98
C LEU A 144 -13.47 -6.76 15.58
N SER A 145 -14.55 -7.53 15.45
CA SER A 145 -15.07 -7.93 14.13
C SER A 145 -15.49 -6.72 13.30
N ALA A 146 -16.26 -5.79 13.87
CA ALA A 146 -16.68 -4.57 13.18
C ALA A 146 -15.49 -3.65 12.81
N LEU A 147 -14.45 -3.60 13.66
CA LEU A 147 -13.20 -2.88 13.37
C LEU A 147 -12.42 -3.53 12.23
N THR A 148 -12.36 -4.85 12.20
CA THR A 148 -11.74 -5.62 11.11
C THR A 148 -12.49 -5.42 9.80
N ASP A 149 -13.83 -5.43 9.84
CA ASP A 149 -14.67 -5.16 8.69
C ASP A 149 -14.50 -3.73 8.18
N ALA A 150 -14.45 -2.75 9.09
CA ALA A 150 -14.20 -1.35 8.74
C ALA A 150 -12.81 -1.17 8.10
N ALA A 151 -11.77 -1.83 8.64
CA ALA A 151 -10.43 -1.82 8.08
C ALA A 151 -10.39 -2.45 6.68
N THR A 152 -11.11 -3.56 6.49
CA THR A 152 -11.22 -4.25 5.19
C THR A 152 -11.97 -3.38 4.18
N LEU A 153 -13.09 -2.78 4.57
CA LEU A 153 -13.87 -1.84 3.77
C LEU A 153 -13.03 -0.63 3.34
N MET A 154 -12.28 -0.03 4.27
CA MET A 154 -11.36 1.06 3.96
C MET A 154 -10.28 0.62 2.98
N GLY A 155 -9.74 -0.60 3.13
CA GLY A 155 -8.80 -1.19 2.19
C GLY A 155 -9.36 -1.25 0.77
N VAL A 156 -10.57 -1.81 0.61
CA VAL A 156 -11.24 -1.92 -0.70
C VAL A 156 -11.55 -0.55 -1.30
N PHE A 157 -12.05 0.38 -0.50
CA PHE A 157 -12.34 1.76 -0.93
C PHE A 157 -11.08 2.47 -1.43
N MET A 158 -9.98 2.35 -0.69
CA MET A 158 -8.69 2.96 -1.05
C MET A 158 -8.11 2.33 -2.32
N VAL A 159 -8.18 1.00 -2.47
CA VAL A 159 -7.77 0.33 -3.72
C VAL A 159 -8.55 0.88 -4.92
N GLY A 160 -9.87 1.08 -4.78
CA GLY A 160 -10.68 1.72 -5.83
C GLY A 160 -10.20 3.13 -6.18
N GLY A 161 -9.92 3.97 -5.18
CA GLY A 161 -9.36 5.31 -5.39
C GLY A 161 -7.99 5.31 -6.07
N LEU A 162 -7.13 4.36 -5.71
CA LEU A 162 -5.80 4.20 -6.33
C LEU A 162 -5.90 3.79 -7.80
N VAL A 163 -6.84 2.92 -8.15
CA VAL A 163 -7.11 2.54 -9.55
C VAL A 163 -7.52 3.77 -10.36
N ALA A 164 -8.39 4.62 -9.82
CA ALA A 164 -8.86 5.83 -10.51
C ALA A 164 -7.80 6.91 -10.69
N THR A 165 -6.85 7.02 -9.75
CA THR A 165 -5.87 8.12 -9.67
C THR A 165 -4.50 7.76 -10.26
N MET A 166 -4.01 6.54 -10.02
CA MET A 166 -2.65 6.11 -10.39
C MET A 166 -2.57 5.54 -11.81
N ILE A 167 -3.69 5.08 -12.38
CA ILE A 167 -3.73 4.51 -13.74
C ILE A 167 -4.16 5.60 -14.72
N ASN A 168 -3.17 6.21 -15.39
CA ASN A 168 -3.39 7.23 -16.42
C ASN A 168 -3.15 6.65 -17.82
N VAL A 169 -4.13 5.87 -18.29
CA VAL A 169 -4.18 5.37 -19.67
C VAL A 169 -5.21 6.20 -20.44
N LYS A 170 -4.80 6.78 -21.58
CA LYS A 170 -5.69 7.47 -22.51
C LYS A 170 -5.75 6.71 -23.84
N ILE A 171 -6.93 6.64 -24.45
CA ILE A 171 -7.09 6.09 -25.81
C ILE A 171 -6.75 7.22 -26.77
N ALA A 172 -5.68 7.05 -27.54
CA ALA A 172 -5.20 8.05 -28.50
C ALA A 172 -5.91 7.98 -29.86
N TRP A 173 -6.80 6.99 -30.03
CA TRP A 173 -7.53 6.79 -31.26
C TRP A 173 -8.64 7.84 -31.41
N ALA A 174 -8.35 8.89 -32.20
CA ALA A 174 -9.27 9.96 -32.56
C ALA A 174 -9.69 9.81 -34.03
N PRO A 175 -10.74 9.02 -34.36
CA PRO A 175 -11.28 9.00 -35.71
C PRO A 175 -11.92 10.36 -36.03
N THR A 176 -11.40 11.07 -37.02
CA THR A 176 -11.97 12.33 -37.51
C THR A 176 -13.16 12.04 -38.42
N ILE A 177 -14.36 12.54 -38.09
CA ILE A 177 -15.49 12.63 -39.02
C ILE A 177 -15.58 14.09 -39.49
N GLY A 178 -15.29 14.33 -40.77
CA GLY A 178 -15.37 15.66 -41.39
C GLY A 178 -14.23 16.60 -40.97
N SER A 179 -14.39 17.28 -39.82
CA SER A 179 -13.45 18.30 -39.29
C SER A 179 -13.50 18.46 -37.75
N VAL A 180 -14.19 17.56 -37.04
CA VAL A 180 -14.24 17.56 -35.56
C VAL A 180 -13.57 16.27 -35.06
N PRO A 181 -12.52 16.36 -34.23
CA PRO A 181 -11.91 15.18 -33.63
C PRO A 181 -12.89 14.55 -32.63
N LEU A 182 -13.47 13.40 -32.96
CA LEU A 182 -14.25 12.60 -32.03
C LEU A 182 -13.29 11.96 -31.03
N ASN A 183 -13.11 12.62 -29.90
CA ASN A 183 -12.43 12.03 -28.75
C ASN A 183 -13.32 10.96 -28.13
N LEU A 184 -13.17 9.71 -28.57
CA LEU A 184 -13.86 8.53 -28.03
C LEU A 184 -13.74 8.43 -26.50
N GLN A 185 -12.60 8.91 -25.97
CA GLN A 185 -12.37 9.02 -24.54
C GLN A 185 -13.28 10.03 -23.83
N ASN A 186 -13.56 11.20 -24.41
CA ASN A 186 -14.45 12.19 -23.80
C ASN A 186 -15.89 11.69 -23.72
N ASN A 187 -16.35 10.92 -24.71
CA ASN A 187 -17.71 10.35 -24.70
C ASN A 187 -17.85 9.24 -23.65
N LEU A 188 -16.82 8.42 -23.44
CA LEU A 188 -16.78 7.39 -22.40
C LEU A 188 -16.64 8.01 -21.00
N ASP A 189 -15.76 8.99 -20.82
CA ASP A 189 -15.56 9.71 -19.55
C ASP A 189 -16.78 10.57 -19.18
N MET A 190 -17.66 10.94 -20.13
CA MET A 190 -18.93 11.63 -19.87
C MET A 190 -19.99 10.72 -19.21
N ILE A 191 -19.95 9.41 -19.48
CA ILE A 191 -20.88 8.43 -18.92
C ILE A 191 -20.35 7.94 -17.57
N LEU A 192 -19.06 7.59 -17.51
CA LEU A 192 -18.38 7.21 -16.26
C LEU A 192 -16.88 7.56 -16.35
N PRO A 193 -16.40 8.55 -15.57
CA PRO A 193 -15.00 8.94 -15.61
C PRO A 193 -14.11 7.78 -15.17
N LYS A 194 -13.01 7.53 -15.89
CA LYS A 194 -12.02 6.48 -15.56
C LYS A 194 -12.53 5.04 -15.69
N ILE A 195 -13.51 4.79 -16.57
CA ILE A 195 -13.97 3.42 -16.88
C ILE A 195 -12.86 2.51 -17.44
N LEU A 196 -11.93 3.09 -18.20
CA LEU A 196 -10.85 2.35 -18.84
C LEU A 196 -9.85 1.76 -17.82
N PRO A 197 -9.32 2.53 -16.85
CA PRO A 197 -8.61 1.99 -15.69
C PRO A 197 -9.34 0.84 -14.97
N ALA A 198 -10.65 0.97 -14.75
CA ALA A 198 -11.44 -0.04 -14.07
C ALA A 198 -11.52 -1.36 -14.87
N ILE A 199 -11.71 -1.29 -16.19
CA ILE A 199 -11.72 -2.46 -17.08
C ILE A 199 -10.35 -3.15 -17.08
N ILE A 200 -9.26 -2.38 -17.18
CA ILE A 200 -7.89 -2.93 -17.18
C ILE A 200 -7.65 -3.70 -15.88
N VAL A 201 -8.00 -3.11 -14.73
CA VAL A 201 -7.83 -3.77 -13.43
C VAL A 201 -8.73 -4.99 -13.30
N GLY A 202 -9.97 -4.92 -13.79
CA GLY A 202 -10.88 -6.07 -13.82
C GLY A 202 -10.33 -7.25 -14.63
N ILE A 203 -9.71 -6.98 -15.79
CA ILE A 203 -9.04 -8.00 -16.61
C ILE A 203 -7.85 -8.60 -15.88
N ILE A 204 -7.03 -7.78 -15.22
CA ILE A 204 -5.87 -8.26 -14.44
C ILE A 204 -6.34 -9.10 -13.25
N TYR A 205 -7.37 -8.66 -12.54
CA TYR A 205 -7.95 -9.39 -11.41
C TYR A 205 -8.48 -10.77 -11.87
N TRP A 206 -9.24 -10.82 -12.95
CA TRP A 206 -9.71 -12.07 -13.54
C TRP A 206 -8.56 -12.97 -14.00
N MET A 207 -7.50 -12.40 -14.57
CA MET A 207 -6.31 -13.12 -15.02
C MET A 207 -5.55 -13.75 -13.85
N LEU A 208 -5.43 -13.04 -12.72
CA LEU A 208 -4.78 -13.53 -11.50
C LEU A 208 -5.58 -14.63 -10.78
N GLY A 209 -6.89 -14.69 -11.00
CA GLY A 209 -7.74 -15.80 -10.51
C GLY A 209 -7.45 -17.16 -11.17
N LYS A 210 -6.65 -17.22 -12.23
CA LYS A 210 -6.30 -18.48 -12.91
C LYS A 210 -5.14 -19.20 -12.22
N LYS A 211 -5.33 -20.49 -11.88
CA LYS A 211 -4.39 -21.37 -11.14
C LYS A 211 -2.92 -21.43 -11.64
N LYS A 212 -2.59 -20.97 -12.85
CA LYS A 212 -1.22 -20.96 -13.42
C LYS A 212 -0.59 -19.56 -13.52
N MET A 213 -1.33 -18.53 -13.12
CA MET A 213 -0.90 -17.14 -13.19
C MET A 213 -0.21 -16.74 -11.88
N THR A 214 0.99 -16.17 -12.00
CA THR A 214 1.69 -15.56 -10.87
C THR A 214 1.72 -14.05 -11.06
N SER A 215 1.84 -13.28 -9.98
CA SER A 215 1.92 -11.81 -10.05
C SER A 215 3.02 -11.35 -11.01
N THR A 216 4.17 -12.05 -11.03
CA THR A 216 5.28 -11.78 -11.96
C THR A 216 4.87 -11.95 -13.42
N LYS A 217 4.15 -13.03 -13.77
CA LYS A 217 3.68 -13.25 -15.15
C LYS A 217 2.68 -12.19 -15.58
N ALA A 218 1.77 -11.79 -14.68
CA ALA A 218 0.80 -10.73 -14.96
C ALA A 218 1.49 -9.39 -15.26
N ILE A 219 2.54 -9.03 -14.51
CA ILE A 219 3.34 -7.83 -14.77
C ILE A 219 3.97 -7.88 -16.17
N PHE A 220 4.60 -8.99 -16.55
CA PHE A 220 5.20 -9.12 -17.89
C PHE A 220 4.15 -9.04 -19.01
N ILE A 221 2.97 -9.65 -18.83
CA ILE A 221 1.88 -9.57 -19.81
C ILE A 221 1.42 -8.12 -19.98
N VAL A 222 1.16 -7.41 -18.88
CA VAL A 222 0.73 -6.01 -18.92
C VAL A 222 1.79 -5.16 -19.62
N LEU A 223 3.06 -5.35 -19.29
CA LEU A 223 4.17 -4.61 -19.91
C LEU A 223 4.23 -4.83 -21.42
N ILE A 224 4.17 -6.09 -21.88
CA ILE A 224 4.21 -6.42 -23.31
C ILE A 224 2.98 -5.85 -24.04
N VAL A 225 1.78 -5.99 -23.46
CA VAL A 225 0.54 -5.48 -24.04
C VAL A 225 0.54 -3.95 -24.09
N SER A 226 1.01 -3.27 -23.03
CA SER A 226 1.14 -1.81 -23.03
C SER A 226 2.13 -1.32 -24.09
N ILE A 227 3.26 -1.99 -24.27
CA ILE A 227 4.23 -1.62 -25.33
C ILE A 227 3.63 -1.86 -26.72
N ALA A 228 2.96 -3.00 -26.94
CA ALA A 228 2.34 -3.30 -28.23
C ALA A 228 1.21 -2.31 -28.59
N LEU A 229 0.33 -2.00 -27.63
CA LEU A 229 -0.76 -1.04 -27.83
C LEU A 229 -0.26 0.40 -28.01
N ALA A 230 0.84 0.78 -27.36
CA ALA A 230 1.49 2.07 -27.56
C ALA A 230 2.15 2.15 -28.95
N ALA A 231 2.83 1.09 -29.39
CA ALA A 231 3.43 1.01 -30.72
C ALA A 231 2.40 1.03 -31.86
N LEU A 232 1.20 0.50 -31.61
CA LEU A 232 0.06 0.55 -32.53
C LEU A 232 -0.72 1.89 -32.47
N GLY A 233 -0.32 2.84 -31.61
CA GLY A 233 -0.97 4.15 -31.47
C GLY A 233 -2.38 4.12 -30.87
N VAL A 234 -2.79 2.99 -30.26
CA VAL A 234 -4.13 2.82 -29.66
C VAL A 234 -4.20 3.50 -28.29
N ILE A 235 -3.09 3.49 -27.55
CA ILE A 235 -2.98 4.13 -26.23
C ILE A 235 -1.86 5.17 -26.22
N THR A 236 -2.06 6.27 -25.51
CA THR A 236 -0.99 7.23 -25.18
C THR A 236 -0.94 7.46 -23.68
N LYS A 237 0.22 7.95 -23.21
CA LYS A 237 0.41 8.31 -21.80
C LYS A 237 -0.44 9.55 -21.50
N GLY A 238 -1.35 9.41 -20.54
CA GLY A 238 -2.29 10.44 -20.14
C GLY A 238 -1.71 11.50 -19.24
#